data_AF-A0AAF0LHF2-F1
#
_entry.id   AF-A0AAF0LHF2-F1
#
_cell.length_a   1.000
_cell.length_b   1.000
_cell.length_c   1.000
_cell.angle_alpha   90.00
_cell.angle_beta   90.00
_cell.angle_gamma   90.00
#
_symmetry.space_group_name_H-M   'P 1'
#
loop_
_entity.id
_entity.type
_entity.pdbx_description
1 polymer ?
#
loop_
_entity_poly.entity_id
_entity_poly.type
_entity_poly.pdbx_seq_one_letter_code
_entity_poly.pdbx_strand_id
1 'polypeptide(L)'
;MMNLEAPLTTTAEFVLSEVELREVAQAVVAACWDRSEPLGAVADHWAGTITGTTAGTPPLEAVAATIGQPLTAVHTLLEQVRTVARHVHEQETGGLPAPW
;
A
#
# COMPACT_ATOMS: atom_id res chain seq x y z
N MET A 1 46.87 -16.10 -4.33
CA MET A 1 45.81 -15.73 -3.37
C MET A 1 44.70 -15.12 -4.20
N MET A 2 43.61 -15.88 -4.38
CA MET A 2 42.60 -15.67 -5.44
C MET A 2 41.57 -14.61 -5.01
N ASN A 3 41.18 -13.76 -5.95
CA ASN A 3 40.26 -12.63 -5.82
C ASN A 3 38.90 -13.04 -5.20
N LEU A 4 38.45 -12.27 -4.21
CA LEU A 4 37.06 -12.24 -3.74
C LEU A 4 36.30 -11.17 -4.55
N GLU A 5 35.72 -11.59 -5.66
CA GLU A 5 34.69 -10.82 -6.38
C GLU A 5 33.37 -11.59 -6.25
N ALA A 6 32.44 -11.06 -5.46
CA ALA A 6 31.00 -11.10 -5.74
C ALA A 6 30.29 -10.03 -4.88
N PRO A 7 29.37 -9.24 -5.46
CA PRO A 7 28.78 -8.09 -4.81
C PRO A 7 27.69 -8.56 -3.84
N LEU A 8 27.82 -8.20 -2.57
CA LEU A 8 26.63 -8.14 -1.72
C LEU A 8 25.91 -6.85 -2.09
N THR A 9 25.10 -6.91 -3.15
CA THR A 9 24.00 -5.96 -3.31
C THR A 9 23.06 -6.25 -2.16
N THR A 10 23.35 -5.68 -1.00
CA THR A 10 22.39 -5.58 0.08
C THR A 10 21.33 -4.62 -0.44
N THR A 11 20.31 -5.13 -1.12
CA THR A 11 19.00 -4.51 -1.01
C THR A 11 18.71 -4.55 0.48
N ALA A 12 19.13 -3.50 1.20
CA ALA A 12 18.61 -3.24 2.51
C ALA A 12 17.10 -3.22 2.31
N GLU A 13 16.42 -4.27 2.75
CA GLU A 13 14.97 -4.25 2.85
C GLU A 13 14.68 -3.09 3.79
N PHE A 14 14.24 -1.96 3.22
CA PHE A 14 13.88 -0.80 3.98
C PHE A 14 12.59 -1.16 4.72
N VAL A 15 12.76 -1.64 5.95
CA VAL A 15 11.66 -1.98 6.84
C VAL A 15 11.29 -0.69 7.56
N LEU A 16 10.21 -0.04 7.11
CA LEU A 16 9.54 0.99 7.91
C LEU A 16 9.26 0.42 9.30
N SER A 17 9.46 1.22 10.35
CA SER A 17 8.91 0.87 11.66
C SER A 17 7.40 0.75 11.58
N GLU A 18 6.80 0.08 12.57
CA GLU A 18 5.35 -0.09 12.63
C GLU A 18 4.58 1.24 12.67
N VAL A 19 5.20 2.28 13.25
CA VAL A 19 4.64 3.64 13.29
C VAL A 19 4.74 4.30 11.92
N GLU A 20 5.91 4.29 11.30
CA GLU A 20 6.11 4.87 9.95
C GLU A 20 5.23 4.17 8.91
N LEU A 21 5.05 2.85 9.00
CA LEU A 21 4.15 2.10 8.12
C LEU A 21 2.70 2.57 8.28
N ARG A 22 2.24 2.81 9.52
CA ARG A 22 0.89 3.33 9.78
C ARG A 22 0.71 4.74 9.25
N GLU A 23 1.70 5.61 9.45
CA GLU A 23 1.66 6.99 8.97
C GLU A 23 1.60 7.03 7.43
N VAL A 24 2.45 6.26 6.75
CA VAL A 24 2.39 6.11 5.29
C VAL A 24 1.05 5.55 4.85
N ALA A 25 0.53 4.49 5.49
CA ALA A 25 -0.77 3.92 5.14
C ALA A 25 -1.93 4.92 5.30
N GLN A 26 -1.91 5.74 6.35
CA GLN A 26 -2.89 6.80 6.58
C GLN A 26 -2.80 7.90 5.52
N ALA A 27 -1.59 8.31 5.13
CA ALA A 27 -1.38 9.28 4.06
C ALA A 27 -1.90 8.76 2.71
N VAL A 28 -1.72 7.47 2.41
CA VAL A 28 -2.27 6.83 1.21
C VAL A 28 -3.80 6.83 1.23
N VAL A 29 -4.41 6.48 2.36
CA VAL A 29 -5.86 6.49 2.52
C VAL A 29 -6.43 7.88 2.28
N ALA A 30 -5.83 8.91 2.91
CA ALA A 30 -6.24 10.30 2.71
C ALA A 30 -6.13 10.72 1.23
N ALA A 31 -4.99 10.43 0.58
CA ALA A 31 -4.77 10.75 -0.82
C ALA A 31 -5.75 10.03 -1.77
N CYS A 32 -6.23 8.84 -1.40
CA CYS A 32 -7.23 8.11 -2.18
C CYS A 32 -8.64 8.68 -1.98
N TRP A 33 -9.02 9.04 -0.75
CA TRP A 33 -10.29 9.69 -0.44
C TRP A 33 -10.44 11.05 -1.12
N ASP A 34 -9.36 11.84 -1.18
CA ASP A 34 -9.34 13.12 -1.90
C ASP A 34 -9.58 12.99 -3.41
N ARG A 35 -9.28 11.81 -3.99
CA ARG A 35 -9.48 11.54 -5.42
C ARG A 35 -10.88 11.05 -5.73
N SER A 36 -11.38 10.08 -4.96
CA SER A 36 -12.75 9.56 -5.10
C SER A 36 -13.14 8.65 -3.95
N GLU A 37 -14.43 8.62 -3.62
CA GLU A 37 -14.99 7.72 -2.60
C GLU A 37 -14.72 6.22 -2.87
N PRO A 38 -14.91 5.68 -4.09
CA PRO A 38 -14.57 4.29 -4.38
C PRO A 38 -13.09 3.95 -4.15
N LEU A 39 -12.18 4.85 -4.53
CA LEU A 39 -10.75 4.64 -4.34
C LEU A 39 -10.37 4.69 -2.86
N GLY A 40 -10.96 5.62 -2.09
CA GLY A 40 -10.79 5.73 -0.64
C GLY A 40 -11.24 4.47 0.10
N ALA A 41 -12.43 3.95 -0.20
CA ALA A 41 -12.95 2.73 0.41
C ALA A 41 -12.06 1.49 0.14
N VAL A 42 -11.49 1.39 -1.07
CA VAL A 42 -10.53 0.32 -1.40
C VAL A 42 -9.18 0.54 -0.70
N ALA A 43 -8.78 1.79 -0.49
CA ALA A 43 -7.58 2.13 0.27
C ALA A 43 -7.70 1.75 1.75
N ASP A 44 -8.87 1.91 2.37
CA ASP A 44 -9.12 1.46 3.74
C ASP A 44 -8.92 -0.06 3.89
N HIS A 45 -9.44 -0.83 2.94
CA HIS A 45 -9.20 -2.29 2.89
C HIS A 45 -7.70 -2.61 2.75
N TRP A 46 -7.02 -1.92 1.83
CA TRP A 46 -5.58 -2.12 1.62
C TRP A 46 -4.75 -1.78 2.87
N ALA A 47 -5.06 -0.67 3.54
CA ALA A 47 -4.37 -0.21 4.74
C ALA A 47 -4.56 -1.19 5.92
N GLY A 48 -5.78 -1.71 6.08
CA GLY A 48 -6.06 -2.74 7.08
C GLY A 48 -5.29 -4.04 6.81
N THR A 49 -5.16 -4.42 5.54
CA THR A 49 -4.40 -5.60 5.11
C THR A 49 -2.90 -5.43 5.37
N ILE A 50 -2.31 -4.28 5.01
CA ILE A 50 -0.86 -4.07 5.11
C ILE A 50 -0.38 -3.86 6.55
N THR A 51 -1.20 -3.27 7.42
CA THR A 51 -0.87 -3.07 8.83
C THR A 51 -1.14 -4.30 9.69
N GLY A 52 -1.58 -5.41 9.09
CA GLY A 52 -1.92 -6.65 9.79
C GLY A 52 -3.21 -6.58 10.62
N THR A 53 -4.01 -5.52 10.43
CA THR A 53 -5.31 -5.33 11.11
C THR A 53 -6.38 -6.18 10.44
N THR A 54 -6.27 -7.51 10.52
CA THR A 54 -7.23 -8.42 9.87
C THR A 54 -8.59 -8.45 10.59
N ALA A 55 -8.61 -8.24 11.91
CA ALA A 55 -9.84 -8.08 12.68
C ALA A 55 -10.48 -6.73 12.35
N GLY A 56 -11.54 -6.76 11.53
CA GLY A 56 -12.31 -5.57 11.15
C GLY A 56 -12.05 -5.07 9.72
N THR A 57 -11.06 -5.61 9.01
CA THR A 57 -10.89 -5.33 7.58
C THR A 57 -11.91 -6.14 6.76
N PRO A 58 -12.87 -5.50 6.08
CA PRO A 58 -13.87 -6.22 5.30
C PRO A 58 -13.21 -6.91 4.10
N PRO A 59 -13.68 -8.10 3.66
CA PRO A 59 -13.22 -8.70 2.42
C PRO A 59 -13.57 -7.82 1.21
N LEU A 60 -12.85 -7.96 0.10
CA LEU A 60 -13.06 -7.13 -1.09
C LEU A 60 -14.49 -7.26 -1.66
N GLU A 61 -15.13 -8.40 -1.51
CA GLU A 61 -16.54 -8.62 -1.88
C GLU A 61 -17.50 -7.73 -1.09
N ALA A 62 -17.22 -7.52 0.20
CA ALA A 62 -18.01 -6.63 1.05
C ALA A 62 -17.75 -5.16 0.70
N VAL A 63 -16.51 -4.80 0.36
CA VAL A 63 -16.17 -3.46 -0.16
C VAL A 63 -16.93 -3.21 -1.46
N ALA A 64 -16.89 -4.15 -2.42
CA ALA A 64 -17.58 -4.09 -3.70
C ALA A 64 -19.09 -3.87 -3.53
N ALA A 65 -19.72 -4.60 -2.61
CA ALA A 65 -21.13 -4.41 -2.28
C ALA A 65 -21.41 -3.02 -1.70
N THR A 66 -20.53 -2.51 -0.84
CA THR A 66 -20.67 -1.21 -0.18
C THR A 66 -20.59 -0.05 -1.17
N ILE A 67 -19.61 -0.07 -2.08
CA ILE A 67 -19.42 0.99 -3.08
C ILE A 67 -20.24 0.79 -4.36
N GLY A 68 -21.07 -0.26 -4.42
CA GLY A 68 -21.95 -0.55 -5.55
C GLY A 68 -21.21 -0.84 -6.86
N GLN A 69 -20.02 -1.45 -6.79
CA GLN A 69 -19.20 -1.76 -7.96
C GLN A 69 -18.99 -3.27 -8.13
N PRO A 70 -18.79 -3.76 -9.37
CA PRO A 70 -18.41 -5.14 -9.58
C PRO A 70 -17.03 -5.42 -8.99
N LEU A 71 -16.81 -6.63 -8.47
CA LEU A 71 -15.54 -7.03 -7.86
C LEU A 71 -14.33 -6.82 -8.80
N THR A 72 -14.51 -7.00 -10.11
CA THR A 72 -13.48 -6.71 -11.12
C THR A 72 -13.03 -5.26 -11.12
N ALA A 73 -13.97 -4.30 -10.98
CA ALA A 73 -13.64 -2.88 -10.87
C ALA A 73 -12.91 -2.58 -9.54
N VAL A 74 -13.29 -3.26 -8.46
CA VAL A 74 -12.62 -3.13 -7.16
C VAL A 74 -11.17 -3.63 -7.22
N HIS A 75 -10.90 -4.71 -7.95
CA HIS A 75 -9.52 -5.16 -8.19
C HIS A 75 -8.71 -4.11 -8.97
N THR A 76 -9.29 -3.49 -9.99
CA THR A 76 -8.66 -2.37 -10.71
C THR A 76 -8.39 -1.18 -9.78
N LEU A 77 -9.34 -0.83 -8.91
CA LEU A 77 -9.13 0.21 -7.89
C LEU A 77 -8.00 -0.15 -6.92
N LEU A 78 -7.87 -1.42 -6.54
CA LEU A 78 -6.77 -1.86 -5.66
C LEU A 78 -5.40 -1.69 -6.31
N GLU A 79 -5.29 -1.91 -7.62
CA GLU A 79 -4.06 -1.60 -8.38
C GLU A 79 -3.77 -0.10 -8.43
N GLN A 80 -4.81 0.73 -8.54
CA GLN A 80 -4.67 2.19 -8.46
C GLN A 80 -4.23 2.63 -7.06
N VAL A 81 -4.80 2.06 -5.99
CA VAL A 81 -4.36 2.30 -4.61
C VAL A 81 -2.88 1.97 -4.45
N ARG A 82 -2.40 0.83 -4.97
CA ARG A 82 -0.97 0.48 -4.93
C ARG A 82 -0.10 1.51 -5.65
N THR A 83 -0.59 2.05 -6.76
CA THR A 83 0.12 3.11 -7.49
C THR A 83 0.21 4.40 -6.67
N VAL A 84 -0.89 4.81 -6.01
CA VAL A 84 -0.88 5.93 -5.06
C VAL A 84 0.07 5.65 -3.91
N ALA A 85 0.03 4.43 -3.38
CA ALA A 85 0.84 4.02 -2.24
C ALA A 85 2.34 4.10 -2.52
N ARG A 86 2.79 3.71 -3.72
CA ARG A 86 4.18 3.88 -4.14
C ARG A 86 4.57 5.35 -4.18
N HIS A 87 3.73 6.20 -4.78
CA HIS A 87 4.00 7.63 -4.88
C HIS A 87 4.09 8.31 -3.52
N VAL A 88 3.15 8.02 -2.62
CA VAL A 88 3.15 8.56 -1.25
C VAL A 88 4.37 8.05 -0.49
N HIS A 89 4.68 6.76 -0.56
CA HIS A 89 5.86 6.20 0.11
C HIS A 89 7.15 6.87 -0.38
N GLU A 90 7.33 7.04 -1.69
CA GLU A 90 8.48 7.75 -2.26
C GLU A 90 8.57 9.19 -1.74
N GLN A 91 7.44 9.89 -1.59
CA GLN A 91 7.41 11.25 -1.04
C GLN A 91 7.79 11.28 0.45
N GLU A 92 7.21 10.41 1.27
CA GLU A 92 7.41 10.38 2.72
C GLU A 92 8.83 9.90 3.10
N THR A 93 9.43 9.03 2.28
CA THR A 93 10.75 8.45 2.57
C THR A 93 11.92 9.13 1.87
N GLY A 94 11.67 10.20 1.11
CA GLY A 94 12.71 10.89 0.35
C GLY A 94 13.24 10.08 -0.85
N GLY A 95 12.39 9.25 -1.46
CA GLY A 95 12.66 8.53 -2.70
C GLY A 95 13.00 7.05 -2.55
N LEU A 96 12.72 6.44 -1.39
CA LEU A 96 12.88 4.99 -1.24
C LEU A 96 11.77 4.25 -1.99
N PRO A 97 12.06 3.09 -2.60
CA PRO A 97 11.05 2.30 -3.28
C PRO A 97 10.14 1.60 -2.27
N ALA A 98 8.83 1.62 -2.53
CA ALA A 98 7.88 0.89 -1.71
C ALA A 98 8.03 -0.63 -1.90
N PRO A 99 7.92 -1.44 -0.82
CA PRO A 99 8.03 -2.89 -0.92
C PRO A 99 6.77 -3.61 -1.48
N TRP A 100 5.77 -2.89 -2.03
CA TRP A 100 4.47 -3.41 -2.51
C TRP A 100 4.04 -2.90 -3.90
#